data_AF-A0A9E2ADW2-F1
#
_entry.id   AF-A0A9E2ADW2-F1
#
_cell.length_a   1.000
_cell.length_b   1.000
_cell.length_c   1.000
_cell.angle_alpha   90.00
_cell.angle_beta   90.00
_cell.angle_gamma   90.00
#
_symmetry.space_group_name_H-M   'P 1'
#
loop_
_entity.id
_entity.type
_entity.pdbx_description
1 polymer ?
#
loop_
_entity_poly.entity_id
_entity_poly.type
_entity_poly.pdbx_seq_one_letter_code
_entity_poly.pdbx_strand_id
1 'polypeptide(L)'
;FSTIGAKSGKPSRIEIWAWWFEDRYLITGTPGPRHWMANIAKNPEVVVHVRDLDLPGRATVVDDREFRRRFFESRESAWYKSQAELDALVETAPMIEIAFESE
;
A
#
# COMPACT_ATOMS: atom_id res chain seq x y z
N PHE A 1 -8.62 2.74 -3.00
CA PHE A 1 -7.92 2.77 -4.29
C PHE A 1 -8.39 1.60 -5.14
N SER A 2 -8.24 1.69 -6.46
CA SER A 2 -8.58 0.62 -7.39
C SER A 2 -7.33 0.01 -8.01
N THR A 3 -7.38 -1.29 -8.25
CA THR A 3 -6.36 -2.09 -8.96
C THR A 3 -7.02 -2.88 -10.09
N ILE A 4 -6.25 -3.45 -11.00
CA ILE A 4 -6.78 -4.40 -12.00
C ILE A 4 -6.58 -5.84 -11.53
N GLY A 5 -7.67 -6.59 -11.44
CA GLY A 5 -7.68 -7.98 -10.96
C GLY A 5 -6.74 -8.87 -11.76
N ALA A 6 -5.76 -9.51 -11.10
CA ALA A 6 -4.73 -10.28 -11.79
C ALA A 6 -5.29 -11.44 -12.64
N LYS A 7 -6.36 -12.08 -12.17
CA LYS A 7 -7.04 -13.17 -12.88
C LYS A 7 -8.17 -12.69 -13.78
N SER A 8 -8.95 -11.71 -13.32
CA SER A 8 -10.18 -11.29 -13.99
C SER A 8 -9.98 -10.19 -15.04
N GLY A 9 -8.90 -9.43 -14.96
CA GLY A 9 -8.69 -8.22 -15.76
C GLY A 9 -9.67 -7.08 -15.45
N LYS A 10 -10.50 -7.22 -14.40
CA LYS A 10 -11.53 -6.23 -14.03
C LYS A 10 -11.04 -5.30 -12.92
N PRO A 11 -11.50 -4.05 -12.87
CA PRO A 11 -11.25 -3.17 -11.74
C PRO A 11 -11.69 -3.81 -10.41
N SER A 12 -10.87 -3.67 -9.38
CA SER A 12 -11.12 -4.11 -8.02
C SER A 12 -10.87 -2.93 -7.08
N ARG A 13 -11.95 -2.44 -6.45
CA ARG A 13 -11.91 -1.33 -5.49
C ARG A 13 -11.65 -1.86 -4.09
N ILE A 14 -10.66 -1.27 -3.41
CA ILE A 14 -10.25 -1.59 -2.04
C ILE A 14 -10.35 -0.32 -1.20
N GLU A 15 -11.08 -0.40 -0.09
CA GLU A 15 -11.11 0.62 0.95
C GLU A 15 -10.09 0.26 2.02
N ILE A 16 -9.09 1.12 2.20
CA ILE A 16 -7.97 0.91 3.11
C ILE A 16 -7.35 2.27 3.44
N TRP A 17 -6.66 2.36 4.57
CA TRP A 17 -5.89 3.55 4.94
C TRP A 17 -4.68 3.72 4.04
N ALA A 18 -4.36 4.99 3.79
CA ALA A 18 -3.15 5.44 3.13
C ALA A 18 -2.41 6.41 4.05
N TRP A 19 -1.11 6.54 3.83
CA TRP A 19 -0.22 7.29 4.69
C TRP A 19 0.69 8.18 3.86
N TRP A 20 0.98 9.37 4.36
CA TRP A 20 2.10 10.17 3.88
C TRP A 20 3.25 10.00 4.87
N PHE A 21 4.39 9.46 4.43
CA PHE A 21 5.54 9.21 5.29
C PHE A 21 6.85 9.33 4.50
N GLU A 22 7.81 10.12 5.01
CA GLU A 22 9.09 10.39 4.34
C GLU A 22 8.90 10.73 2.84
N ASP A 23 7.97 11.65 2.55
CA ASP A 23 7.61 12.12 1.20
C ASP A 23 7.07 11.05 0.24
N ARG A 24 6.60 9.92 0.76
CA ARG A 24 5.99 8.83 0.00
C ARG A 24 4.52 8.65 0.37
N TYR A 25 3.68 8.43 -0.64
CA TYR A 25 2.30 8.02 -0.45
C TYR A 25 2.23 6.49 -0.36
N LEU A 26 1.95 5.98 0.84
CA LEU A 26 2.00 4.56 1.15
C LEU A 26 0.59 3.98 1.34
N ILE A 27 0.44 2.72 0.91
CA ILE A 27 -0.67 1.86 1.35
C ILE A 27 -0.07 0.62 2.00
N THR A 28 -0.57 0.28 3.18
CA THR A 28 -0.09 -0.86 3.96
C THR A 28 -1.23 -1.54 4.73
N GLY A 29 -0.97 -2.73 5.24
CA GLY A 29 -1.94 -3.52 5.98
C GLY A 29 -1.29 -4.34 7.10
N THR A 30 -2.10 -5.11 7.81
CA THR A 30 -1.57 -6.16 8.70
C THR A 30 -0.96 -7.31 7.89
N PRO A 31 -0.08 -8.13 8.49
CA PRO A 31 0.51 -9.30 7.85
C PRO A 31 -0.51 -10.25 7.22
N GLY A 32 -0.04 -10.97 6.21
CA GLY A 32 -0.81 -11.99 5.51
C GLY A 32 -1.17 -11.60 4.07
N PRO A 33 -1.72 -12.56 3.31
CA PRO A 33 -1.96 -12.39 1.89
C PRO A 33 -3.00 -11.29 1.62
N ARG A 34 -2.76 -10.54 0.54
CA ARG A 34 -3.68 -9.53 0.02
C ARG A 34 -3.83 -9.72 -1.47
N HIS A 35 -5.06 -9.87 -1.94
CA HIS A 35 -5.34 -10.03 -3.36
C HIS A 35 -4.82 -8.83 -4.18
N TRP A 36 -4.87 -7.62 -3.61
CA TRP A 36 -4.39 -6.41 -4.26
C TRP A 36 -2.86 -6.40 -4.46
N MET A 37 -2.08 -7.11 -3.64
CA MET A 37 -0.64 -7.30 -3.91
C MET A 37 -0.42 -8.13 -5.18
N ALA A 38 -1.21 -9.20 -5.37
CA ALA A 38 -1.14 -10.02 -6.57
C ALA A 38 -1.63 -9.25 -7.82
N ASN A 39 -2.62 -8.37 -7.66
CA ASN A 39 -3.06 -7.45 -8.71
C ASN A 39 -1.92 -6.53 -9.13
N ILE A 40 -1.30 -5.84 -8.18
CA ILE A 40 -0.21 -4.88 -8.42
C ILE A 40 1.02 -5.55 -9.05
N ALA A 41 1.38 -6.74 -8.58
CA ALA A 41 2.49 -7.50 -9.16
C ALA A 41 2.28 -7.81 -10.66
N LYS A 42 1.02 -7.89 -11.13
CA LYS A 42 0.70 -8.11 -12.55
C LYS A 42 0.44 -6.82 -13.31
N ASN A 43 -0.26 -5.87 -12.72
CA ASN A 43 -0.48 -4.53 -13.27
C ASN A 43 -0.29 -3.49 -12.15
N PRO A 44 0.79 -2.67 -12.21
CA PRO A 44 1.08 -1.67 -11.19
C PRO A 44 0.22 -0.39 -11.31
N GLU A 45 -0.59 -0.25 -12.35
CA GLU A 45 -1.51 0.89 -12.50
C GLU A 45 -2.59 0.85 -11.41
N VAL A 46 -2.76 1.99 -10.74
CA VAL A 46 -3.73 2.17 -9.67
C VAL A 46 -4.44 3.51 -9.82
N VAL A 47 -5.64 3.60 -9.25
CA VAL A 47 -6.35 4.87 -9.09
C VAL A 47 -6.66 5.08 -7.62
N VAL A 48 -6.17 6.18 -7.05
CA VAL A 48 -6.48 6.58 -5.68
C VAL A 48 -7.71 7.48 -5.71
N HIS A 49 -8.75 7.08 -4.99
CA HIS A 49 -10.01 7.82 -4.89
C HIS A 49 -10.01 8.63 -3.60
N VAL A 50 -10.02 9.95 -3.69
CA VAL A 50 -10.06 10.87 -2.53
C VAL A 50 -11.14 11.91 -2.77
N ARG A 51 -12.18 11.90 -1.93
CA ARG A 51 -13.36 12.76 -2.09
C ARG A 51 -13.94 12.57 -3.50
N ASP A 52 -13.93 13.62 -4.31
CA ASP A 52 -14.46 13.64 -5.68
C ASP A 52 -13.35 13.56 -6.74
N LEU A 53 -12.13 13.18 -6.35
CA LEU A 53 -10.97 13.09 -7.24
C LEU A 53 -10.53 11.64 -7.43
N ASP A 54 -10.21 11.32 -8.67
CA ASP A 54 -9.57 10.09 -9.10
C ASP A 54 -8.14 10.41 -9.56
N LEU A 55 -7.16 9.98 -8.76
CA LEU A 55 -5.75 10.25 -8.98
C LEU A 55 -5.08 9.01 -9.57
N PRO A 56 -4.75 8.99 -10.88
CA PRO A 56 -3.99 7.90 -11.46
C PRO A 56 -2.57 7.88 -10.91
N GLY A 57 -2.03 6.68 -10.74
CA GLY A 57 -0.67 6.51 -10.28
C GLY A 57 -0.15 5.10 -10.53
N ARG A 58 1.12 4.92 -10.21
CA ARG A 58 1.83 3.66 -10.34
C ARG A 58 2.27 3.18 -8.98
N ALA A 59 1.88 1.95 -8.64
CA ALA A 59 2.26 1.30 -7.39
C ALA A 59 3.57 0.50 -7.53
N THR A 60 4.43 0.63 -6.53
CA THR A 60 5.66 -0.17 -6.40
C THR A 60 5.70 -0.81 -5.02
N VAL A 61 6.12 -2.07 -4.93
CA VAL A 61 6.27 -2.75 -3.64
C VAL A 61 7.43 -2.13 -2.88
N VAL A 62 7.21 -1.85 -1.59
CA VAL A 62 8.26 -1.40 -0.68
C VAL A 62 8.82 -2.59 0.07
N ASP A 63 10.02 -3.02 -0.34
CA ASP A 63 10.79 -4.14 0.24
C ASP A 63 12.00 -3.67 1.09
N ASP A 64 12.33 -2.37 1.06
CA ASP A 64 13.35 -1.78 1.94
C ASP A 64 12.97 -1.96 3.42
N ARG A 65 13.71 -2.87 4.06
CA ARG A 65 13.52 -3.24 5.46
C ARG A 65 13.71 -2.07 6.42
N GLU A 66 14.70 -1.21 6.19
CA GLU A 66 14.98 -0.08 7.08
C GLU A 66 13.87 0.96 6.99
N PHE A 67 13.41 1.27 5.78
CA PHE A 67 12.26 2.15 5.57
C PHE A 67 11.01 1.60 6.25
N ARG A 68 10.71 0.32 6.03
CA ARG A 68 9.55 -0.36 6.63
C ARG A 68 9.62 -0.31 8.15
N ARG A 69 10.81 -0.48 8.73
CA ARG A 69 11.03 -0.37 10.18
C ARG A 69 10.73 1.03 10.69
N ARG A 70 11.28 2.09 10.05
CA ARG A 70 11.00 3.48 10.44
C ARG A 70 9.50 3.78 10.37
N PHE A 71 8.81 3.32 9.33
CA PHE A 71 7.36 3.47 9.22
C PHE A 71 6.62 2.77 10.37
N PHE A 72 6.91 1.50 10.68
CA PHE A 72 6.20 0.76 11.74
C PHE A 72 6.59 1.21 13.16
N GLU A 73 7.75 1.85 13.34
CA GLU A 73 8.16 2.48 14.60
C GLU A 73 7.48 3.84 14.82
N SER A 74 7.04 4.51 13.75
CA SER A 74 6.33 5.81 13.79
C SER A 74 5.04 5.78 14.63
N ARG A 75 4.52 6.97 14.96
CA ARG A 75 3.29 7.12 15.74
C ARG A 75 2.05 6.91 14.87
N GLU A 76 2.16 7.25 13.60
CA GLU A 76 1.16 7.15 12.55
C GLU A 76 0.71 5.71 12.38
N SER A 77 1.64 4.76 12.46
CA SER A 77 1.40 3.33 12.32
C SER A 77 1.09 2.61 13.64
N ALA A 78 0.87 3.34 14.75
CA ALA A 78 0.73 2.74 16.09
C ALA A 78 -0.36 1.66 16.17
N TRP A 79 -1.44 1.80 15.40
CA TRP A 79 -2.49 0.78 15.34
C TRP A 79 -1.95 -0.57 14.84
N TYR A 80 -1.03 -0.61 13.87
CA TYR A 80 -0.50 -1.88 13.35
C TYR A 80 0.31 -2.65 14.39
N LYS A 81 1.03 -1.95 15.27
CA LYS A 81 1.76 -2.56 16.41
C LYS A 81 0.83 -3.20 17.45
N SER A 82 -0.45 -2.82 17.48
CA SER A 82 -1.45 -3.53 18.29
C SER A 82 -1.96 -4.82 17.64
N GLN A 83 -1.65 -5.04 16.36
CA GLN A 83 -2.13 -6.19 15.58
C GLN A 83 -1.07 -7.28 15.43
N ALA A 84 0.21 -6.92 15.41
CA ALA A 84 1.34 -7.85 15.29
C ALA A 84 2.63 -7.24 15.84
N GLU A 85 3.58 -8.12 16.18
CA GLU A 85 4.93 -7.72 16.59
C GLU A 85 5.65 -6.92 15.50
N LEU A 86 6.49 -5.97 15.91
CA LEU A 86 7.19 -5.06 15.00
C LEU A 86 7.98 -5.80 13.92
N ASP A 87 8.75 -6.82 14.28
CA ASP A 87 9.53 -7.55 13.29
C ASP A 87 8.63 -8.32 12.31
N ALA A 88 7.50 -8.86 12.76
CA ALA A 88 6.53 -9.48 11.86
C ALA A 88 5.92 -8.47 10.87
N LEU A 89 5.62 -7.25 11.32
CA LEU A 89 5.19 -6.15 10.45
C LEU A 89 6.27 -5.80 9.42
N VAL A 90 7.50 -5.59 9.89
CA VAL A 90 8.63 -5.24 9.02
C VAL A 90 8.89 -6.32 7.98
N GLU A 91 8.81 -7.60 8.33
CA GLU A 91 9.11 -8.66 7.36
C GLU A 91 7.94 -9.00 6.42
N THR A 92 6.69 -8.92 6.90
CA THR A 92 5.58 -9.59 6.19
C THR A 92 4.36 -8.72 5.91
N ALA A 93 4.29 -7.51 6.48
CA ALA A 93 3.19 -6.61 6.16
C ALA A 93 3.27 -6.19 4.68
N PRO A 94 2.14 -6.21 3.95
CA PRO A 94 2.11 -5.73 2.58
C PRO A 94 2.32 -4.21 2.59
N MET A 95 3.22 -3.68 1.77
CA MET A 95 3.46 -2.24 1.65
C MET A 95 3.75 -1.88 0.21
N ILE A 96 3.05 -0.87 -0.28
CA ILE A 96 3.30 -0.26 -1.59
C ILE A 96 3.46 1.24 -1.42
N GLU A 97 4.26 1.84 -2.27
CA GLU A 97 4.23 3.27 -2.55
C GLU A 97 3.42 3.52 -3.81
N ILE A 98 2.84 4.72 -3.93
CA ILE A 98 2.18 5.19 -5.13
C ILE A 98 2.87 6.47 -5.58
N ALA A 99 3.40 6.44 -6.80
CA ALA A 99 3.82 7.63 -7.53
C ALA A 99 2.64 8.11 -8.37
N PHE A 100 2.19 9.33 -8.15
CA PHE A 100 1.14 9.95 -8.96
C PHE A 100 1.72 10.46 -10.27
N GLU A 101 0.93 10.36 -11.34
CA GLU A 101 1.29 10.97 -12.61
C GLU A 101 1.16 12.49 -12.48
N SER A 102 2.24 13.21 -12.79
CA SER A 102 2.21 14.66 -12.95
C SER A 102 1.72 14.98 -14.36
N GLU A 103 0.69 15.83 -14.48
CA GLU A 103 0.30 16.47 -15.76
C GLU A 103 1.43 17.29 -16.38
#